data_AF-A0A9D8H6R8-F1
#
_entry.id   AF-A0A9D8H6R8-F1
#
_cell.length_a   1.000
_cell.length_b   1.000
_cell.length_c   1.000
_cell.angle_alpha   90.00
_cell.angle_beta   90.00
_cell.angle_gamma   90.00
#
_symmetry.space_group_name_H-M   'P 1'
#
loop_
_entity.id
_entity.type
_entity.pdbx_description
1 polymer ?
#
loop_
_entity_poly.entity_id
_entity_poly.type
_entity_poly.pdbx_seq_one_letter_code
_entity_poly.pdbx_strand_id
1 'polypeptide(L)'
;MTEASTIAPDRNRTAPARPPERVTTPSPAPAPGRRPGAFAEPAVMERAIVEPQHMQALARANEVRLARAQMKREIASGQRDVLSVVHDCPWEAESMTLGELLRAQRRWGRARSRKLINSINLSEAKRLGSLTERQRLLLVAALEAKATA
;
A
#
# COMPACT_ATOMS: atom_id res chain seq x y z
N MET A 1 -14.82 -44.28 -46.02
CA MET A 1 -15.17 -43.70 -44.71
C MET A 1 -14.35 -42.44 -44.58
N THR A 2 -15.02 -41.31 -44.78
CA THR A 2 -14.43 -40.01 -45.13
C THR A 2 -14.97 -38.99 -44.17
N GLU A 3 -14.25 -38.65 -43.10
CA GLU A 3 -14.58 -37.50 -42.24
C GLU A 3 -13.30 -36.89 -41.65
N ALA A 4 -12.69 -35.97 -42.41
CA ALA A 4 -11.79 -34.97 -41.85
C ALA A 4 -12.64 -33.73 -41.50
N SER A 5 -12.96 -33.57 -40.23
CA SER A 5 -13.70 -32.40 -39.73
C SER A 5 -12.82 -31.16 -39.68
N THR A 6 -13.13 -30.26 -40.60
CA THR A 6 -13.18 -28.79 -40.47
C THR A 6 -13.36 -28.28 -39.04
N ILE A 7 -12.50 -27.36 -38.59
CA ILE A 7 -12.87 -26.24 -37.72
C ILE A 7 -11.92 -25.05 -37.94
N ALA A 8 -12.54 -23.87 -37.91
CA ALA A 8 -12.19 -22.61 -38.57
C ALA A 8 -11.17 -21.74 -37.78
N PRO A 9 -10.79 -20.56 -38.31
CA PRO A 9 -9.50 -19.92 -38.03
C PRO A 9 -9.48 -18.95 -36.83
N ASP A 10 -8.24 -18.78 -36.35
CA ASP A 10 -7.77 -17.78 -35.39
C ASP A 10 -8.20 -16.35 -35.78
N ARG A 11 -9.12 -15.79 -35.00
CA ARG A 11 -9.59 -14.40 -35.08
C ARG A 11 -9.28 -13.69 -33.77
N ASN A 12 -8.01 -13.43 -33.47
CA ASN A 12 -7.69 -12.30 -32.58
C ASN A 12 -6.22 -11.86 -32.64
N ARG A 13 -5.89 -11.00 -33.60
CA ARG A 13 -4.71 -10.15 -33.50
C ARG A 13 -5.08 -8.71 -33.87
N THR A 14 -5.88 -8.11 -32.99
CA THR A 14 -6.20 -6.69 -33.01
C THR A 14 -4.93 -5.90 -32.71
N ALA A 15 -4.55 -5.04 -33.66
CA ALA A 15 -3.44 -4.11 -33.57
C ALA A 15 -3.59 -3.15 -32.37
N PRO A 16 -2.49 -2.78 -31.68
CA PRO A 16 -2.55 -1.67 -30.74
C PRO A 16 -2.71 -0.35 -31.51
N ALA A 17 -3.81 0.33 -31.23
CA ALA A 17 -4.16 1.64 -31.75
C ALA A 17 -3.08 2.69 -31.43
N ARG A 18 -2.78 3.52 -32.41
CA ARG A 18 -1.96 4.74 -32.28
C ARG A 18 -2.54 5.65 -31.17
N PRO A 19 -1.69 6.32 -30.38
CA PRO A 19 -2.16 7.36 -29.47
C PRO A 19 -2.72 8.55 -30.27
N PRO A 20 -3.80 9.22 -29.82
CA PRO A 20 -4.28 10.42 -30.50
C PRO A 20 -3.30 11.58 -30.30
N GLU A 21 -2.97 12.23 -31.40
CA GLU A 21 -2.12 13.41 -31.46
C GLU A 21 -2.74 14.56 -30.64
N ARG A 22 -1.87 15.20 -29.87
CA ARG A 22 -2.19 16.30 -28.98
C ARG A 22 -2.52 17.52 -29.84
N VAL A 23 -3.80 17.85 -30.00
CA VAL A 23 -4.24 19.12 -30.60
C VAL A 23 -3.71 20.25 -29.73
N THR A 24 -2.65 20.91 -30.22
CA THR A 24 -2.14 22.15 -29.66
C THR A 24 -3.01 23.29 -30.19
N THR A 25 -3.82 23.90 -29.33
CA THR A 25 -4.40 25.21 -29.62
C THR A 25 -3.35 26.27 -29.29
N PRO A 26 -2.97 27.16 -30.22
CA PRO A 26 -2.12 28.28 -29.86
C PRO A 26 -2.93 29.29 -29.03
N SER A 27 -2.44 29.51 -27.80
CA SER A 27 -2.79 30.64 -26.94
C SER A 27 -2.59 31.97 -27.69
N PRO A 28 -3.53 32.94 -27.63
CA PRO A 28 -3.30 34.25 -28.22
C PRO A 28 -2.25 35.03 -27.40
N ALA A 29 -1.30 35.64 -28.10
CA ALA A 29 -0.29 36.53 -27.53
C ALA A 29 -0.95 37.82 -26.98
N PRO A 30 -0.51 38.33 -25.81
CA PRO A 30 -0.91 39.66 -25.37
C PRO A 30 -0.07 40.75 -26.05
N ALA A 31 -0.73 41.79 -26.56
CA ALA A 31 -0.11 42.98 -27.13
C ALA A 31 0.66 43.80 -26.05
N PRO A 32 1.80 44.43 -26.38
CA PRO A 32 2.55 45.25 -25.42
C PRO A 32 2.00 46.69 -25.38
N GLY A 33 1.17 46.97 -24.37
CA GLY A 33 0.78 48.33 -23.99
C GLY A 33 1.56 48.79 -22.76
N ARG A 34 2.68 49.49 -22.97
CA ARG A 34 3.50 50.10 -21.92
C ARG A 34 2.75 51.27 -21.26
N ARG A 35 2.49 51.19 -19.95
CA ARG A 35 2.34 52.36 -19.07
C ARG A 35 3.15 52.12 -17.79
N PRO A 36 4.17 52.95 -17.49
CA PRO A 36 4.87 52.89 -16.22
C PRO A 36 4.20 53.84 -15.22
N GLY A 37 3.94 53.36 -14.01
CA GLY A 37 3.55 54.23 -12.89
C GLY A 37 2.32 53.76 -12.12
N ALA A 38 2.49 52.72 -11.30
CA ALA A 38 1.79 52.56 -10.03
C ALA A 38 2.60 51.54 -9.22
N PHE A 39 3.25 52.01 -8.16
CA PHE A 39 3.80 51.14 -7.13
C PHE A 39 2.62 50.44 -6.46
N ALA A 40 2.32 49.22 -6.89
CA ALA A 40 1.44 48.31 -6.18
C ALA A 40 2.34 47.30 -5.47
N GLU A 41 2.39 47.47 -4.15
CA GLU A 41 2.94 46.61 -3.10
C GLU A 41 3.10 45.14 -3.52
N PRO A 42 4.21 44.47 -3.15
CA PRO A 42 4.27 43.02 -3.31
C PRO A 42 3.14 42.44 -2.48
N ALA A 43 2.13 41.88 -3.14
CA ALA A 43 1.18 40.98 -2.52
C ALA A 43 2.00 39.80 -2.00
N VAL A 44 2.48 39.93 -0.76
CA VAL A 44 2.74 38.80 0.13
C VAL A 44 1.42 38.09 0.21
N MET A 45 1.23 37.13 -0.71
CA MET A 45 0.23 36.10 -0.57
C MET A 45 0.63 35.35 0.68
N GLU A 46 0.11 35.83 1.81
CA GLU A 46 0.13 35.20 3.12
C GLU A 46 -0.06 33.71 2.87
N ARG A 47 1.00 32.93 3.06
CA ARG A 47 0.95 31.47 2.92
C ARG A 47 -0.18 31.03 3.84
N ALA A 48 -1.32 30.70 3.25
CA ALA A 48 -2.47 30.21 3.98
C ALA A 48 -1.96 29.14 4.93
N ILE A 49 -2.19 29.37 6.21
CA ILE A 49 -1.70 28.60 7.34
C ILE A 49 -2.39 27.23 7.26
N VAL A 50 -1.86 26.30 6.46
CA VAL A 50 -2.25 24.87 6.45
C VAL A 50 -1.60 24.14 7.66
N GLU A 51 -1.24 24.87 8.71
CA GLU A 51 -0.44 24.36 9.83
C GLU A 51 -1.19 23.47 10.84
N PRO A 52 -2.51 23.58 11.10
CA PRO A 52 -3.13 22.72 12.11
C PRO A 52 -3.28 21.26 11.65
N GLN A 53 -3.69 21.03 10.40
CA GLN A 53 -4.02 19.68 9.92
C GLN A 53 -2.77 18.84 9.67
N HIS A 54 -1.72 19.42 9.07
CA HIS A 54 -0.47 18.70 8.83
C HIS A 54 0.18 18.27 10.15
N MET A 55 0.19 19.15 11.15
CA MET A 55 0.74 18.85 12.48
C MET A 55 -0.04 17.75 13.20
N GLN A 56 -1.38 17.79 13.15
CA GLN A 56 -2.21 16.72 13.72
C GLN A 56 -2.00 15.38 13.00
N ALA A 57 -1.92 15.40 11.66
CA ALA A 57 -1.64 14.19 10.87
C ALA A 57 -0.26 13.61 11.18
N LEU A 58 0.75 14.47 11.36
CA LEU A 58 2.10 14.06 11.74
C LEU A 58 2.13 13.47 13.15
N ALA A 59 1.44 14.09 14.11
CA ALA A 59 1.33 13.58 15.47
C ALA A 59 0.72 12.17 15.49
N ARG A 60 -0.41 11.97 14.79
CA ARG A 60 -1.05 10.65 14.64
C ARG A 60 -0.15 9.64 13.94
N ALA A 61 0.59 10.05 12.91
CA ALA A 61 1.53 9.17 12.22
C ALA A 61 2.69 8.74 13.15
N ASN A 62 3.19 9.64 14.00
CA ASN A 62 4.22 9.33 14.97
C ASN A 62 3.71 8.39 16.06
N GLU A 63 2.49 8.61 16.55
CA GLU A 63 1.84 7.72 17.51
C GLU A 63 1.77 6.28 16.99
N VAL A 64 1.29 6.08 15.75
CA VAL A 64 1.25 4.75 15.10
C VAL A 64 2.65 4.15 14.97
N ARG A 65 3.65 4.95 14.56
CA ARG A 65 5.03 4.47 14.39
C ARG A 65 5.64 4.01 15.72
N LEU A 66 5.42 4.78 16.80
CA LEU A 66 5.94 4.47 18.13
C LEU A 66 5.25 3.22 18.71
N ALA A 67 3.92 3.17 18.67
CA ALA A 67 3.16 2.01 19.12
C ALA A 67 3.57 0.74 18.35
N ARG A 68 3.72 0.83 17.02
CA ARG A 68 4.22 -0.29 16.21
C ARG A 68 5.65 -0.67 16.57
N ALA A 69 6.54 0.29 16.80
CA ALA A 69 7.92 -0.01 17.19
C ALA A 69 7.97 -0.75 18.53
N GLN A 70 7.15 -0.33 19.49
CA GLN A 70 7.01 -1.01 20.79
C GLN A 70 6.47 -2.43 20.62
N MET A 71 5.34 -2.61 19.93
CA MET A 71 4.78 -3.93 19.66
C MET A 71 5.82 -4.87 19.03
N LYS A 72 6.57 -4.41 18.01
CA LYS A 72 7.60 -5.24 17.37
C LYS A 72 8.70 -5.66 18.35
N ARG A 73 9.06 -4.82 19.32
CA ARG A 73 10.03 -5.19 20.38
C ARG A 73 9.43 -6.22 21.32
N GLU A 74 8.17 -6.07 21.72
CA GLU A 74 7.46 -7.03 22.56
C GLU A 74 7.39 -8.40 21.88
N ILE A 75 7.01 -8.44 20.60
CA ILE A 75 7.00 -9.66 19.78
C ILE A 75 8.40 -10.28 19.67
N ALA A 76 9.43 -9.47 19.39
CA ALA A 76 10.81 -9.96 19.29
C ALA A 76 11.33 -10.55 20.61
N SER A 77 10.91 -9.97 21.73
CA SER A 77 11.25 -10.45 23.09
C SER A 77 10.43 -11.66 23.54
N GLY A 78 9.32 -11.94 22.86
CA GLY A 78 8.36 -13.01 23.22
C GLY A 78 7.37 -12.61 24.32
N GLN A 79 7.31 -11.33 24.71
CA GLN A 79 6.35 -10.81 25.69
C GLN A 79 4.93 -10.72 25.10
N ARG A 80 4.83 -10.56 23.78
CA ARG A 80 3.56 -10.51 23.06
C ARG A 80 3.57 -11.55 21.95
N ASP A 81 2.55 -12.38 21.91
CA ASP A 81 2.41 -13.41 20.88
C ASP A 81 1.89 -12.82 19.56
N VAL A 82 2.29 -13.39 18.43
CA VAL A 82 1.80 -12.97 17.12
C VAL A 82 0.39 -13.48 16.87
N LEU A 83 0.01 -14.62 17.44
CA LEU A 83 -1.36 -15.14 17.30
C LEU A 83 -2.38 -14.15 17.87
N SER A 84 -2.12 -13.58 19.05
CA SER A 84 -3.00 -12.57 19.65
C SER A 84 -3.06 -11.29 18.81
N VAL A 85 -1.94 -10.85 18.22
CA VAL A 85 -1.92 -9.67 17.33
C VAL A 85 -2.74 -9.90 16.05
N VAL A 86 -2.69 -11.11 15.47
CA VAL A 86 -3.50 -11.46 14.29
C VAL A 86 -4.98 -11.56 14.64
N HIS A 87 -5.30 -12.09 15.81
CA HIS A 87 -6.68 -12.21 16.31
C HIS A 87 -7.28 -10.83 16.59
N ASP A 88 -6.65 -10.05 17.46
CA ASP A 88 -7.19 -8.79 17.96
C ASP A 88 -7.07 -7.65 16.94
N CYS A 89 -6.12 -7.75 16.00
CA CYS A 89 -5.82 -6.72 15.00
C CYS A 89 -5.80 -5.30 15.58
N PRO A 90 -4.90 -5.00 16.52
CA PRO A 90 -4.81 -3.67 17.12
C PRO A 90 -4.54 -2.60 16.07
N TRP A 91 -5.03 -1.39 16.32
CA TRP A 91 -4.95 -0.24 15.41
C TRP A 91 -3.52 0.06 14.91
N GLU A 92 -2.50 -0.13 15.75
CA GLU A 92 -1.09 0.06 15.38
C GLU A 92 -0.58 -0.94 14.32
N ALA A 93 -1.19 -2.13 14.28
CA ALA A 93 -0.90 -3.21 13.34
C ALA A 93 -1.81 -3.19 12.10
N GLU A 94 -2.95 -2.50 12.14
CA GLU A 94 -3.94 -2.48 11.05
C GLU A 94 -3.33 -2.08 9.69
N SER A 95 -2.47 -1.07 9.70
CA SER A 95 -1.76 -0.58 8.51
C SER A 95 -0.41 -1.27 8.24
N MET A 96 0.00 -2.21 9.09
CA MET A 96 1.21 -3.01 8.91
C MET A 96 0.95 -4.18 7.95
N THR A 97 1.97 -4.57 7.21
CA THR A 97 1.89 -5.73 6.32
C THR A 97 2.13 -7.05 7.07
N LEU A 98 1.58 -8.14 6.55
CA LEU A 98 1.85 -9.49 7.06
C LEU A 98 3.35 -9.80 7.09
N GLY A 99 4.08 -9.41 6.06
CA GLY A 99 5.53 -9.62 6.01
C GLY A 99 6.30 -8.88 7.09
N GLU A 100 5.87 -7.67 7.45
CA GLU A 100 6.47 -6.92 8.57
C GLU A 100 6.16 -7.55 9.92
N LEU A 101 4.91 -7.98 10.14
CA LEU A 101 4.52 -8.66 11.37
C LEU A 101 5.33 -9.94 11.59
N LEU A 102 5.37 -10.82 10.59
CA LEU A 102 6.03 -12.11 10.73
C LEU A 102 7.54 -11.98 10.95
N ARG A 103 8.17 -10.98 10.33
CA ARG A 103 9.60 -10.67 10.52
C ARG A 103 9.92 -10.02 11.86
N ALA A 104 8.93 -9.53 12.60
CA ALA A 104 9.14 -9.02 13.95
C ALA A 104 9.42 -10.15 14.96
N GLN A 105 9.06 -11.39 14.63
CA GLN A 105 9.30 -12.56 15.49
C GLN A 105 10.79 -12.93 15.55
N ARG A 106 11.20 -13.45 16.71
CA ARG A 106 12.57 -13.96 16.90
C ARG A 106 12.82 -15.16 16.00
N ARG A 107 13.96 -15.18 15.29
CA ARG A 107 14.36 -16.24 14.33
C ARG A 107 13.52 -16.31 13.05
N TRP A 108 12.67 -15.31 12.76
CA TRP A 108 11.92 -15.25 11.51
C TRP A 108 12.60 -14.31 10.50
N GLY A 109 13.01 -14.87 9.36
CA GLY A 109 13.55 -14.13 8.23
C GLY A 109 12.55 -13.97 7.07
N ARG A 110 12.97 -13.28 6.00
CA ARG A 110 12.19 -13.13 4.76
C ARG A 110 11.75 -14.48 4.18
N ALA A 111 12.65 -15.47 4.15
CA ALA A 111 12.37 -16.79 3.58
C ALA A 111 11.27 -17.55 4.35
N ARG A 112 11.32 -17.56 5.69
CA ARG A 112 10.30 -18.23 6.52
C ARG A 112 8.95 -17.54 6.43
N SER A 113 8.95 -16.21 6.49
CA SER A 113 7.74 -15.39 6.37
C SER A 113 7.05 -15.63 5.02
N ARG A 114 7.81 -15.60 3.93
CA ARG A 114 7.29 -15.87 2.59
C ARG A 114 6.77 -17.30 2.44
N LYS A 115 7.50 -18.30 2.96
CA LYS A 115 7.06 -19.70 2.91
C LYS A 115 5.71 -19.90 3.61
N LEU A 116 5.52 -19.29 4.78
CA LEU A 116 4.26 -19.35 5.50
C LEU A 116 3.12 -18.67 4.71
N ILE A 117 3.33 -17.42 4.31
CA ILE A 117 2.32 -16.61 3.60
C ILE A 117 1.90 -17.28 2.27
N ASN A 118 2.85 -17.85 1.54
CA ASN A 118 2.57 -18.56 0.29
C ASN A 118 1.77 -19.86 0.54
N SER A 119 1.98 -20.56 1.66
CA SER A 119 1.21 -21.78 1.97
C SER A 119 -0.29 -21.54 2.17
N ILE A 120 -0.66 -20.30 2.53
CA ILE A 120 -2.06 -19.88 2.70
C ILE A 120 -2.57 -19.01 1.54
N ASN A 121 -1.83 -18.94 0.43
CA ASN A 121 -2.15 -18.15 -0.77
C ASN A 121 -2.41 -16.65 -0.49
N LEU A 122 -1.65 -16.05 0.44
CA LEU A 122 -1.70 -14.62 0.72
C LEU A 122 -0.49 -13.89 0.13
N SER A 123 -0.56 -12.55 0.10
CA SER A 123 0.55 -11.69 -0.31
C SER A 123 1.27 -11.10 0.90
N GLU A 124 2.60 -11.00 0.83
CA GLU A 124 3.45 -10.40 1.87
C GLU A 124 3.09 -8.92 2.11
N ALA A 125 2.67 -8.21 1.06
CA ALA A 125 2.28 -6.81 1.10
C ALA A 125 0.85 -6.59 1.62
N LYS A 126 0.09 -7.67 1.86
CA LYS A 126 -1.28 -7.55 2.36
C LYS A 126 -1.27 -6.98 3.78
N ARG A 127 -2.12 -5.99 4.04
CA ARG A 127 -2.28 -5.35 5.34
C ARG A 127 -3.09 -6.22 6.29
N LEU A 128 -2.75 -6.22 7.57
CA LEU A 128 -3.50 -6.95 8.60
C LEU A 128 -4.98 -6.55 8.63
N GLY A 129 -5.28 -5.24 8.59
CA GLY A 129 -6.65 -4.75 8.62
C GLY A 129 -7.51 -5.20 7.42
N SER A 130 -6.89 -5.57 6.31
CA SER A 130 -7.58 -6.02 5.10
C SER A 130 -7.86 -7.53 5.04
N LEU A 131 -7.50 -8.27 6.09
CA LEU A 131 -7.70 -9.71 6.15
C LEU A 131 -9.16 -10.03 6.50
N THR A 132 -9.76 -10.88 5.67
CA THR A 132 -11.05 -11.48 6.00
C THR A 132 -10.90 -12.47 7.15
N GLU A 133 -11.99 -12.73 7.86
CA GLU A 133 -12.00 -13.67 8.99
C GLU A 133 -11.44 -15.04 8.61
N ARG A 134 -11.88 -15.59 7.46
CA ARG A 134 -11.35 -16.84 6.92
C ARG A 134 -9.83 -16.81 6.73
N GLN A 135 -9.28 -15.69 6.25
CA GLN A 135 -7.83 -15.56 6.04
C GLN A 135 -7.07 -15.48 7.36
N ARG A 136 -7.66 -14.85 8.39
CA ARG A 136 -7.08 -14.80 9.74
C ARG A 136 -7.02 -16.20 10.35
N LEU A 137 -8.11 -16.96 10.28
CA LEU A 137 -8.16 -18.35 10.77
C LEU A 137 -7.10 -19.24 10.10
N LEU A 138 -6.94 -19.12 8.77
CA LEU A 138 -5.90 -19.87 8.05
C LEU A 138 -4.49 -19.48 8.48
N LEU A 139 -4.25 -18.19 8.71
CA LEU A 139 -2.95 -17.69 9.18
C LEU A 139 -2.65 -18.17 10.61
N VAL A 140 -3.64 -18.14 11.50
CA VAL A 140 -3.52 -18.63 12.89
C VAL A 140 -3.17 -20.11 12.89
N ALA A 141 -3.93 -20.94 12.18
CA ALA A 141 -3.66 -22.38 12.10
C ALA A 141 -2.26 -22.68 11.52
N ALA A 142 -1.83 -21.92 10.51
CA ALA A 142 -0.50 -22.08 9.93
C ALA A 142 0.62 -21.66 10.89
N LEU A 143 0.40 -20.63 11.72
CA LEU A 143 1.34 -20.19 12.76
C LEU A 143 1.44 -21.21 13.91
N GLU A 144 0.32 -21.74 14.38
CA GLU A 144 0.28 -22.78 15.43
C GLU A 144 1.03 -24.05 15.00
N ALA A 145 0.86 -24.48 13.75
CA ALA A 145 1.59 -25.59 13.16
C ALA A 145 3.11 -25.34 13.04
N LYS A 146 3.57 -24.08 13.15
CA LYS A 146 5.00 -23.71 13.17
C LYS A 146 5.53 -23.44 14.57
N ALA A 147 4.68 -23.10 15.52
CA ALA A 147 5.08 -22.97 16.92
C ALA A 147 5.34 -24.34 17.57
N THR A 148 4.63 -25.37 17.10
CA THR A 148 4.73 -26.76 17.60
C THR A 148 5.83 -27.59 16.92
N ALA A 149 6.50 -27.06 15.88
CA ALA A 149 7.50 -27.75 15.07
C ALA A 149 8.91 -27.18 15.26
#